data_AF-A0A2P6ML95-F1
#
_entry.id   AF-A0A2P6ML95-F1
#
_cell.length_a   1.000
_cell.length_b   1.000
_cell.length_c   1.000
_cell.angle_alpha   90.00
_cell.angle_beta   90.00
_cell.angle_gamma   90.00
#
_symmetry.space_group_name_H-M   'P 1'
#
loop_
_entity.id
_entity.type
_entity.pdbx_description
1 polymer ?
#
loop_
_entity_poly.entity_id
_entity_poly.type
_entity_poly.pdbx_seq_one_letter_code
_entity_poly.pdbx_strand_id
1 'polypeptide(L)'
;MARLRSFRGRHYDGTLVILDIAKTAASGDTYYSGVLLQEEADPEFEWIHEKDPRMTEGRESHMYVSPFLKPFGGRVGLGTQLRDILENDALPQQSSSKTS
;
A
#
# COMPACT_ATOMS: atom_id res chain seq x y z
N MET A 1 -15.33 3.30 8.93
CA MET A 1 -14.83 1.95 8.57
C MET A 1 -13.69 2.13 7.59
N ALA A 2 -12.51 1.60 7.88
CA ALA A 2 -11.39 1.66 6.96
C ALA A 2 -11.67 0.76 5.74
N ARG A 3 -11.40 1.26 4.54
CA ARG A 3 -11.63 0.55 3.28
C ARG A 3 -10.30 0.17 2.64
N LEU A 4 -10.24 -1.00 2.02
CA LEU A 4 -9.14 -1.36 1.13
C LEU A 4 -9.40 -0.80 -0.26
N ARG A 5 -8.42 -0.08 -0.81
CA ARG A 5 -8.39 0.37 -2.21
C ARG A 5 -7.34 -0.43 -2.95
N SER A 6 -7.61 -0.78 -4.21
CA SER A 6 -6.76 -1.68 -5.00
C SER A 6 -6.54 -1.09 -6.38
N PHE A 7 -5.30 -1.06 -6.83
CA PHE A 7 -4.89 -0.44 -8.08
C PHE A 7 -4.08 -1.43 -8.91
N ARG A 8 -4.25 -1.36 -10.23
CA ARG A 8 -3.39 -2.04 -11.20
C ARG A 8 -3.03 -1.08 -12.34
N GLY A 9 -1.77 -1.07 -12.75
CA GLY A 9 -1.25 -0.16 -13.78
C GLY A 9 -0.53 -0.91 -14.90
N ARG A 10 -0.12 -0.17 -15.93
CA ARG A 10 0.72 -0.70 -17.03
C ARG A 10 2.22 -0.60 -16.76
N HIS A 11 2.61 0.21 -15.78
CA HIS A 11 4.01 0.57 -15.50
C HIS A 11 4.62 -0.21 -14.33
N TYR A 12 3.85 -1.11 -13.71
CA TYR A 12 4.30 -2.00 -12.65
C TYR A 12 3.57 -3.34 -12.76
N ASP A 13 4.17 -4.39 -12.22
CA ASP A 13 3.55 -5.71 -12.14
C ASP A 13 2.92 -5.94 -10.76
N GLY A 14 1.75 -6.58 -10.76
CA GLY A 14 0.97 -6.85 -9.56
C GLY A 14 -0.21 -5.90 -9.32
N THR A 15 -0.75 -5.99 -8.10
CA THR A 15 -1.87 -5.19 -7.60
C THR A 15 -1.43 -4.47 -6.35
N LEU A 16 -1.39 -3.14 -6.40
CA LEU A 16 -1.17 -2.33 -5.20
C LEU A 16 -2.47 -2.31 -4.39
N VAL A 17 -2.39 -2.63 -3.10
CA VAL A 17 -3.50 -2.49 -2.16
C VAL A 17 -3.09 -1.54 -1.06
N ILE A 18 -3.94 -0.57 -0.75
CA ILE A 18 -3.73 0.35 0.38
C ILE A 18 -4.89 0.27 1.36
N LEU A 19 -4.58 0.54 2.63
CA LEU A 19 -5.57 0.91 3.63
C LEU A 19 -5.88 2.40 3.47
N ASP A 20 -7.15 2.74 3.23
CA ASP A 20 -7.61 4.11 3.02
C ASP A 20 -7.69 4.89 4.34
N ILE A 21 -6.55 4.98 5.02
CA ILE A 21 -6.31 5.76 6.23
C ILE A 21 -4.96 6.46 6.04
N ALA A 22 -5.01 7.76 5.83
CA ALA A 22 -3.82 8.59 5.67
C ALA A 22 -3.07 8.73 7.00
N LYS A 23 -1.74 8.71 6.93
CA LYS A 23 -0.82 9.11 8.00
C LYS A 23 0.08 10.22 7.48
N THR A 24 -0.01 11.40 8.07
CA THR A 24 0.78 12.57 7.68
C THR A 24 2.08 12.59 8.46
N ALA A 25 3.21 12.68 7.75
CA ALA A 25 4.53 12.84 8.33
C ALA A 25 4.72 14.28 8.85
N ALA A 26 5.74 14.48 9.69
CA ALA A 26 6.11 15.82 10.16
C ALA A 26 6.53 16.77 9.02
N SER A 27 6.96 16.23 7.87
CA SER A 27 7.25 17.00 6.64
C SER A 27 6.00 17.57 5.96
N GLY A 28 4.80 17.13 6.34
CA GLY A 28 3.54 17.44 5.67
C GLY A 28 3.15 16.45 4.57
N ASP A 29 4.03 15.49 4.25
CA ASP A 29 3.74 14.45 3.26
C ASP A 29 2.73 13.43 3.81
N THR A 30 1.82 12.98 2.94
CA THR A 30 0.81 11.98 3.30
C THR A 30 1.19 10.60 2.77
N TYR A 31 1.09 9.61 3.64
CA TYR A 31 1.35 8.20 3.32
C TYR A 31 0.16 7.32 3.69
N TYR A 32 0.09 6.15 3.05
CA TYR A 32 -0.85 5.08 3.33
C TYR A 32 -0.08 3.80 3.58
N SER A 33 -0.55 2.94 4.48
CA SER A 33 -0.01 1.59 4.56
C SER A 33 -0.52 0.80 3.35
N GLY A 34 0.40 0.12 2.66
CA GLY A 34 0.08 -0.63 1.47
C GLY A 34 0.86 -1.92 1.34
N VAL A 35 0.49 -2.68 0.33
CA VAL A 35 1.14 -3.93 -0.06
C VAL A 35 1.06 -4.10 -1.57
N LEU A 36 2.16 -4.51 -2.18
CA LEU A 36 2.19 -4.94 -3.57
C LEU A 36 2.00 -6.45 -3.64
N LEU A 37 0.97 -6.88 -4.36
CA LEU A 37 0.61 -8.30 -4.49
C LEU A 37 0.90 -8.78 -5.91
N GLN A 38 1.72 -9.83 -6.02
CA GLN A 38 2.14 -10.45 -7.28
C GLN A 38 1.86 -11.95 -7.23
N GLU A 39 1.64 -12.58 -8.40
CA GLU A 39 1.21 -13.99 -8.46
C GLU A 39 2.30 -14.97 -8.02
N GLU A 40 3.56 -14.64 -8.28
CA GLU A 40 4.71 -15.51 -8.04
C GLU A 40 5.75 -14.90 -7.09
N ALA A 41 5.39 -13.81 -6.38
CA ALA A 41 6.28 -13.17 -5.42
C ALA A 41 5.63 -13.01 -4.05
N ASP A 42 6.47 -12.93 -3.02
CA ASP A 42 6.02 -12.66 -1.67
C ASP A 42 5.40 -11.24 -1.58
N PRO A 43 4.36 -11.06 -0.77
CA PRO A 43 3.76 -9.74 -0.56
C PRO A 43 4.76 -8.74 0.02
N GLU A 44 4.93 -7.60 -0.65
CA GLU A 44 5.81 -6.53 -0.19
C GLU A 44 4.99 -5.44 0.50
N PHE A 45 5.15 -5.31 1.81
CA PHE A 45 4.48 -4.30 2.62
C PHE A 45 5.31 -3.02 2.71
N GLU A 46 4.67 -1.87 2.52
CA GLU A 46 5.37 -0.60 2.40
C GLU A 46 4.47 0.60 2.72
N TRP A 47 5.12 1.75 2.97
CA TRP A 47 4.46 3.05 3.03
C TRP A 47 4.34 3.64 1.63
N ILE A 48 3.11 3.87 1.18
CA ILE A 48 2.82 4.43 -0.14
C ILE A 48 2.57 5.92 0.00
N HIS A 49 3.36 6.73 -0.70
CA HIS A 49 3.15 8.17 -0.75
C HIS A 49 1.88 8.52 -1.54
N GLU A 50 1.15 9.57 -1.16
CA GLU A 50 -0.12 9.97 -1.82
C GLU A 50 0.01 10.25 -3.34
N LYS A 51 1.23 10.60 -3.78
CA LYS A 51 1.58 10.89 -5.18
C LYS A 51 2.23 9.71 -5.89
N ASP A 52 2.26 8.52 -5.28
CA ASP A 52 2.84 7.33 -5.92
C ASP A 52 2.13 7.06 -7.26
N PRO A 53 2.87 6.92 -8.38
CA PRO A 53 2.29 6.66 -9.70
C PRO A 53 1.36 5.44 -9.72
N ARG A 54 1.62 4.44 -8.87
CA ARG A 54 0.80 3.23 -8.77
C ARG A 54 -0.61 3.53 -8.25
N MET A 55 -0.77 4.58 -7.44
CA MET A 55 -2.05 5.09 -6.94
C MET A 55 -2.69 6.09 -7.90
N THR A 56 -1.90 7.03 -8.44
CA THR A 56 -2.43 8.16 -9.23
C THR A 56 -2.75 7.78 -10.67
N GLU A 57 -1.99 6.85 -11.26
CA GLU A 57 -2.16 6.39 -12.65
C GLU A 57 -2.76 4.98 -12.71
N GLY A 58 -2.78 4.25 -11.59
CA GLY A 58 -3.38 2.93 -11.49
C GLY A 58 -4.90 2.95 -11.61
N ARG A 59 -5.46 1.97 -12.32
CA ARG A 59 -6.92 1.78 -12.37
C ARG A 59 -7.39 1.18 -11.05
N GLU A 60 -8.32 1.84 -10.37
CA GLU A 60 -8.90 1.29 -9.14
C GLU A 60 -9.93 0.19 -9.45
N SER A 61 -9.78 -0.99 -8.86
CA SER A 61 -10.81 -2.04 -8.87
C SER A 61 -10.62 -3.02 -7.73
N HIS A 62 -11.69 -3.23 -6.96
CA HIS A 62 -11.71 -4.21 -5.88
C HIS A 62 -11.58 -5.67 -6.36
N MET A 63 -11.75 -5.94 -7.66
CA MET A 63 -11.63 -7.28 -8.22
C MET A 63 -10.18 -7.76 -8.31
N TYR A 64 -9.22 -6.83 -8.34
CA TYR A 64 -7.80 -7.17 -8.52
C TYR A 64 -7.19 -7.87 -7.30
N VAL A 65 -7.73 -7.65 -6.11
CA VAL A 65 -7.19 -8.25 -4.89
C VAL A 65 -7.65 -9.70 -4.68
N SER A 66 -8.80 -10.10 -5.24
CA SER A 66 -9.45 -11.37 -4.95
C SER A 66 -8.54 -12.62 -5.06
N PRO A 67 -7.67 -12.76 -6.08
CA PRO A 67 -6.77 -13.91 -6.20
C PRO A 67 -5.78 -14.04 -5.03
N PHE A 68 -5.43 -12.91 -4.41
CA PHE A 68 -4.36 -12.83 -3.41
C PHE A 68 -4.86 -12.94 -1.97
N LEU A 69 -6.17 -12.94 -1.72
CA LEU A 69 -6.71 -12.81 -0.35
C LEU A 69 -6.61 -14.08 0.51
N LYS A 70 -6.47 -15.25 -0.10
CA LYS A 70 -6.53 -16.54 0.61
C LYS A 70 -5.46 -16.66 1.71
N PRO A 71 -4.18 -16.34 1.48
CA PRO A 71 -3.14 -16.39 2.51
C PRO A 71 -3.37 -15.42 3.67
N PHE A 72 -4.08 -14.30 3.43
CA PHE A 72 -4.36 -13.28 4.44
C PHE A 72 -5.64 -13.53 5.24
N GLY A 73 -6.32 -14.66 5.06
CA GLY A 73 -7.62 -14.87 5.71
C GLY A 73 -8.72 -13.94 5.19
N GLY A 74 -8.64 -13.52 3.92
CA GLY A 74 -9.61 -12.62 3.30
C GLY A 74 -9.24 -11.14 3.42
N ARG A 75 -10.19 -10.27 3.05
CA ARG A 75 -10.01 -8.81 3.11
C ARG A 75 -9.78 -8.30 4.53
N VAL A 76 -10.39 -8.95 5.52
CA VAL A 76 -10.29 -8.56 6.92
C VAL A 76 -8.86 -8.75 7.41
N GLY A 77 -8.26 -9.93 7.23
CA GLY A 77 -6.91 -10.16 7.70
C GLY A 77 -5.85 -9.35 6.95
N LEU A 78 -6.04 -9.10 5.65
CA LEU A 78 -5.20 -8.14 4.92
C LEU A 78 -5.31 -6.72 5.50
N GLY A 79 -6.54 -6.29 5.82
CA GLY A 79 -6.78 -5.00 6.47
C GLY A 79 -6.17 -4.91 7.86
N THR A 80 -6.18 -5.99 8.63
CA THR A 80 -5.51 -6.07 9.94
C THR A 80 -4.00 -5.90 9.80
N GLN A 81 -3.35 -6.59 8.87
CA GLN A 81 -1.90 -6.44 8.67
C GLN A 81 -1.50 -5.03 8.24
N LEU A 82 -2.27 -4.42 7.33
CA LEU A 82 -2.05 -3.02 6.93
C LEU A 82 -2.33 -2.04 8.08
N ARG A 83 -3.26 -2.38 8.97
CA ARG A 83 -3.52 -1.59 10.18
C ARG A 83 -2.36 -1.68 11.17
N ASP A 84 -1.78 -2.87 11.33
CA ASP A 84 -0.63 -3.08 12.22
C ASP A 84 0.57 -2.26 11.76
N ILE A 85 0.87 -2.22 10.45
CA ILE A 85 1.89 -1.33 9.87
C ILE A 85 1.57 0.13 10.19
N LEU A 86 0.31 0.53 10.00
CA LEU A 86 -0.10 1.91 10.23
C LEU A 86 0.14 2.37 11.67
N GLU A 87 -0.12 1.48 12.62
CA GLU A 87 -0.04 1.76 14.06
C GLU A 87 1.39 1.60 14.61
N ASN A 88 2.16 0.63 14.12
CA ASN A 88 3.42 0.22 14.74
C ASN A 88 4.66 0.65 13.94
N ASP A 89 4.58 0.80 12.62
CA ASP A 89 5.74 1.16 11.82
C ASP A 89 5.98 2.68 11.80
N ALA A 90 7.27 3.03 11.84
CA ALA A 90 7.72 4.39 11.62
C ALA A 90 7.46 4.79 10.16
N LEU A 91 7.00 6.02 9.97
CA LEU A 91 6.93 6.60 8.63
C LEU A 91 8.34 6.73 8.04
N PRO A 92 8.49 6.71 6.70
CA PRO A 92 9.76 6.99 6.05
C PRO A 92 10.25 8.36 6.52
N GLN A 93 11.39 8.40 7.21
CA GLN A 93 12.06 9.67 7.44
C GLN A 93 12.61 10.10 6.10
N GLN A 94 12.27 11.30 5.63
CA GLN A 94 12.94 11.92 4.48
C GLN A 94 14.44 11.87 4.77
N SER A 95 15.12 10.87 4.19
CA SER A 95 16.55 10.78 4.26
C SER A 95 17.06 11.98 3.51
N SER A 96 17.57 12.94 4.27
CA SER A 96 18.24 14.11 3.75
C SER A 96 19.21 13.64 2.68
N SER A 97 19.06 14.20 1.49
CA SER A 97 19.85 13.96 0.29
C SER A 97 21.30 13.55 0.61
N LYS A 98 21.64 12.27 0.40
CA LYS A 98 23.04 11.91 0.13
C LYS A 98 23.31 12.22 -1.33
N THR A 99 23.61 13.48 -1.58
CA THR A 99 24.41 13.89 -2.73
C THR A 99 25.78 13.21 -2.56
N SER A 100 26.17 12.38 -3.51
CA SER A 100 27.56 11.97 -3.73
C SER A 100 27.84 12.09 -5.20
#